data_AF-W1YFR3-F1
#
_entry.id   AF-W1YFR3-F1
#
_cell.length_a   1.000
_cell.length_b   1.000
_cell.length_c   1.000
_cell.angle_alpha   90.00
_cell.angle_beta   90.00
_cell.angle_gamma   90.00
#
_symmetry.space_group_name_H-M   'P 1'
#
loop_
_entity.id
_entity.type
_entity.pdbx_description
1 polymer ?
#
loop_
_entity_poly.entity_id
_entity_poly.type
_entity_poly.pdbx_seq_one_letter_code
_entity_poly.pdbx_strand_id
1 'polypeptide(L)' 'GLSALGAIGNEHTVALDIGGTTTDISLWKQGRPLMTKSGVSIREYPSAVRSFAVTSVGIGGESVVRVVDGEITVGPERIF' A
#
# COMPACT_ATOMS: atom_id res chain seq x y z
N GLY A 1 -5.66 -8.72 8.79
CA GLY A 1 -4.51 -7.86 9.09
C GLY A 1 -3.44 -8.60 9.86
N LEU A 2 -3.39 -8.46 11.19
CA LEU A 2 -2.27 -8.93 12.03
C LEU A 2 -2.01 -10.45 11.98
N SER A 3 -3.05 -11.29 11.85
CA SER A 3 -2.89 -12.74 11.73
C SER A 3 -2.13 -13.17 10.46
N ALA A 4 -2.32 -12.45 9.35
CA ALA A 4 -1.57 -12.72 8.11
C ALA A 4 -0.06 -12.42 8.28
N LEU A 5 0.30 -11.52 9.20
CA LEU A 5 1.68 -11.22 9.54
C LEU A 5 2.34 -12.29 10.40
N GLY A 6 1.58 -13.18 11.03
CA GLY A 6 2.12 -14.34 11.76
C GLY A 6 2.52 -15.50 10.85
N ALA A 7 2.00 -15.55 9.62
CA ALA A 7 2.22 -16.66 8.68
C ALA A 7 3.39 -16.44 7.71
N ILE A 8 3.89 -15.20 7.61
CA ILE A 8 5.09 -14.84 6.86
C ILE A 8 6.30 -15.37 7.61
N GLY A 9 6.76 -16.57 7.24
CA GLY A 9 8.01 -17.14 7.73
C GLY A 9 9.23 -16.32 7.33
N ASN A 10 10.40 -16.96 7.22
CA ASN A 10 11.66 -16.29 6.89
C ASN A 10 11.83 -15.94 5.39
N GLU A 11 10.74 -15.57 4.72
CA GLU A 11 10.73 -15.24 3.30
C GLU A 11 10.66 -13.73 3.06
N HIS A 12 11.00 -13.32 1.84
CA HIS A 12 10.71 -11.96 1.37
C HIS A 12 9.24 -11.90 0.97
N THR A 13 8.50 -10.91 1.48
CA THR A 13 7.07 -10.82 1.25
C THR A 13 6.65 -9.41 0.88
N VAL A 14 5.64 -9.31 0.03
CA VAL A 14 4.90 -8.07 -0.24
C VAL A 14 3.53 -8.23 0.39
N ALA A 15 3.15 -7.32 1.28
CA ALA A 15 1.81 -7.26 1.82
C ALA A 15 1.03 -6.14 1.12
N LEU A 16 -0.17 -6.47 0.66
CA LEU A 16 -1.10 -5.59 -0.04
C LEU A 16 -2.37 -5.47 0.80
N ASP A 17 -2.77 -4.23 1.10
CA ASP A 17 -4.06 -3.91 1.70
C ASP A 17 -4.86 -3.10 0.69
N ILE A 18 -5.89 -3.72 0.11
CA ILE A 18 -6.70 -3.13 -0.97
C ILE A 18 -8.03 -2.68 -0.36
N GLY A 19 -8.20 -1.38 -0.26
CA GLY A 19 -9.49 -0.75 0.08
C GLY A 19 -10.31 -0.42 -1.17
N GLY A 20 -11.43 0.27 -0.98
CA GLY A 20 -12.22 0.81 -2.10
C GLY A 20 -11.47 1.91 -2.86
N THR A 21 -10.70 2.72 -2.15
CA THR A 21 -10.15 3.99 -2.66
C THR A 21 -8.67 3.91 -3.03
N THR A 22 -7.93 3.11 -2.27
CA THR A 22 -6.46 3.03 -2.30
C THR A 22 -6.01 1.60 -2.06
N THR A 23 -4.78 1.31 -2.49
CA THR A 23 -4.04 0.09 -2.19
C THR A 23 -2.76 0.47 -1.49
N ASP A 24 -2.56 -0.02 -0.28
CA ASP A 24 -1.34 0.17 0.49
C ASP A 24 -0.40 -1.03 0.31
N ILE A 25 0.87 -0.73 0.00
CA ILE A 25 1.91 -1.72 -0.30
C ILE A 25 3.00 -1.62 0.75
N SER A 26 3.34 -2.75 1.38
CA SER A 26 4.47 -2.84 2.31
C SER A 26 5.40 -3.99 1.98
N LEU A 27 6.70 -3.78 2.16
CA LEU A 27 7.73 -4.76 1.90
C LEU A 27 8.27 -5.36 3.19
N TRP A 28 8.46 -6.67 3.17
CA TRP A 28 8.94 -7.47 4.28
C TRP A 28 10.17 -8.25 3.86
N LYS A 29 11.21 -8.19 4.68
CA LYS A 29 12.47 -8.89 4.47
C LYS A 29 12.60 -9.98 5.53
N GLN A 30 12.49 -11.24 5.11
CA GLN A 30 12.66 -12.41 5.99
C GLN A 30 11.74 -12.33 7.22
N GLY A 31 10.44 -12.17 6.97
CA GLY A 31 9.42 -12.05 8.02
C GLY A 31 9.45 -10.76 8.84
N ARG A 32 10.33 -9.80 8.53
CA ARG A 32 10.42 -8.50 9.22
C ARG A 32 9.97 -7.35 8.31
N PRO A 33 9.12 -6.43 8.79
CA PRO A 33 8.69 -5.29 8.00
C PRO A 33 9.87 -4.34 7.79
N LEU A 34 9.96 -3.77 6.58
CA LEU A 34 10.88 -2.66 6.36
C LEU A 34 10.36 -1.42 7.10
N MET A 35 11.26 -0.73 7.81
CA MET A 35 10.97 0.49 8.56
C MET A 35 11.37 1.72 7.74
N THR A 36 10.68 2.84 7.95
CA THR A 36 11.10 4.13 7.37
C THR A 36 12.45 4.58 7.95
N LYS A 37 13.33 5.14 7.11
CA LYS A 37 14.66 5.63 7.54
C LYS A 37 14.59 6.93 8.33
N SER A 38 13.62 7.79 8.00
CA SER A 38 13.59 9.21 8.44
C SER A 38 12.46 9.54 9.42
N GLY A 39 11.73 8.53 9.91
CA GLY A 39 10.42 8.74 10.54
C GLY A 39 9.33 9.05 9.52
N VAL A 40 8.07 9.03 9.93
CA VAL A 40 6.92 9.35 9.05
C VAL A 40 6.53 10.83 9.19
N SER A 41 6.11 11.44 8.08
CA SER A 41 5.45 12.75 8.13
C SER A 41 3.97 12.57 8.43
N ILE A 42 3.46 13.27 9.44
CA ILE A 42 2.03 13.39 9.68
C ILE A 42 1.60 14.72 9.04
N ARG A 43 0.93 14.63 7.88
CA ARG A 43 0.71 15.77 6.98
C ARG A 43 2.06 16.40 6.57
N GLU A 44 2.22 17.71 6.64
CA GLU A 44 3.48 18.40 6.39
C GLU A 44 4.53 18.29 7.53
N TYR A 45 4.19 17.72 8.69
CA TYR A 45 5.07 17.71 9.85
C TYR A 45 5.91 16.43 9.93
N PRO A 46 7.26 16.51 9.86
CA PRO A 46 8.11 15.36 10.11
C PRO A 46 7.98 14.91 11.57
N SER A 47 7.84 13.62 11.81
CA SER A 47 7.81 13.04 13.14
C SER A 47 8.96 12.05 13.34
N ALA A 48 9.42 11.91 14.58
CA ALA A 48 10.37 10.85 14.96
C ALA A 48 9.71 9.47 15.10
N VAL A 49 8.41 9.35 14.77
CA VAL A 49 7.67 8.08 14.87
C VAL A 49 8.19 7.14 13.79
N ARG A 50 8.76 6.02 14.23
CA ARG A 50 9.17 4.93 13.35
C ARG A 50 7.93 4.19 12.88
N SER A 51 7.72 4.13 11.57
CA SER A 51 6.61 3.42 10.95
C SER A 51 7.12 2.36 9.98
N PHE A 52 6.22 1.47 9.56
CA PHE A 52 6.49 0.63 8.39
C PHE A 52 6.67 1.50 7.15
N ALA A 53 7.58 1.07 6.28
CA ALA A 53 7.74 1.62 4.94
C ALA A 53 6.58 1.13 4.09
N VAL A 54 5.54 1.97 4.01
CA VAL A 54 4.33 1.74 3.22
C VAL A 54 4.27 2.77 2.11
N THR A 55 3.87 2.35 0.91
CA THR A 55 3.54 3.26 -0.20
C THR A 55 2.09 3.02 -0.59
N SER A 56 1.32 4.10 -0.73
CA SER A 56 -0.09 4.04 -1.12
C SER A 56 -0.25 4.38 -2.60
N VAL A 57 -1.08 3.62 -3.30
CA VAL A 57 -1.47 3.86 -4.69
C VAL A 57 -2.95 4.18 -4.73
N GLY A 58 -3.34 5.17 -5.53
CA GLY A 58 -4.72 5.64 -5.70
C GLY A 58 -5.62 4.69 -6.51
N ILE A 59 -5.38 3.38 -6.43
CA ILE A 59 -6.17 2.35 -7.08
C ILE A 59 -6.78 1.47 -6.00
N GLY A 60 -8.07 1.24 -6.06
CA GLY A 60 -8.82 0.38 -5.13
C GLY A 60 -10.06 -0.21 -5.79
N GLY A 61 -10.93 -0.83 -5.02
CA GLY A 61 -12.15 -1.48 -5.53
C GLY A 61 -13.16 -0.57 -6.23
N GLU A 62 -13.12 0.74 -5.97
CA GLU A 62 -14.02 1.76 -6.55
C GLU A 62 -13.34 2.56 -7.68
N SER A 63 -12.13 2.17 -8.08
CA SER A 63 -11.44 2.81 -9.21
C SER A 63 -12.22 2.60 -10.51
N VAL A 64 -12.40 3.70 -11.25
CA VAL A 64 -13.07 3.67 -12.55
C VAL A 64 -12.23 2.84 -13.52
N VAL A 65 -12.88 1.90 -14.19
CA VAL A 65 -12.29 1.18 -15.33
C VAL A 65 -12.78 1.86 -16.61
N ARG A 66 -11.84 2.29 -17.47
CA ARG A 66 -12.15 2.86 -18.78
C ARG A 66 -11.62 1.92 -19.86
N VAL A 67 -12.36 1.85 -20.96
CA VAL A 67 -11.91 1.21 -22.20
C VAL A 67 -11.93 2.26 -23.29
N VAL A 68 -10.77 2.59 -23.84
CA VAL A 68 -10.61 3.61 -24.90
C VAL A 68 -9.75 3.00 -25.99
N ASP A 69 -10.26 2.96 -27.22
CA ASP A 69 -9.56 2.40 -28.39
C ASP A 69 -9.01 0.97 -28.19
N GLY A 70 -9.68 0.17 -27.35
CA GLY A 70 -9.28 -1.20 -27.00
C GLY A 70 -8.31 -1.31 -25.83
N GLU A 71 -7.81 -0.20 -25.31
CA GLU A 71 -6.93 -0.15 -24.13
C GLU A 71 -7.74 -0.02 -22.84
N ILE A 72 -7.35 -0.78 -21.81
CA ILE A 72 -7.98 -0.76 -20.48
C ILE A 72 -7.14 0.09 -19.53
N THR A 73 -7.76 1.11 -18.91
CA THR A 73 -7.14 1.88 -17.82
C THR A 73 -7.97 1.79 -16.55
N VAL A 74 -7.32 1.87 -15.39
CA VAL A 74 -7.94 1.75 -14.07
C VAL A 74 -7.49 2.89 -13.17
N GLY A 75 -8.42 3.69 -12.68
CA GLY A 75 -8.14 4.85 -11.83
C GLY A 75 -7.34 5.95 -12.54
N PRO A 76 -6.83 6.95 -11.79
CA PRO A 76 -7.00 7.19 -10.35
C PRO A 76 -8.40 7.71 -9.98
N GLU A 77 -9.24 7.96 -10.97
CA GLU A 77 -10.60 8.46 -10.80
C GLU A 77 -11.51 7.42 -10.14
N ARG A 78 -12.52 7.92 -9.45
CA ARG A 78 -13.47 7.12 -8.67
C ARG A 78 -14.89 7.48 -9.08
N ILE A 79 -15.80 6.52 -8.99
CA ILE A 79 -17.23 6.74 -9.23
C ILE A 79 -17.79 7.37 -7.94
N PHE A 80 -18.12 8.66 -7.98
CA PHE A 80 -18.83 9.35 -6.89
C PHE A 80 -20.34 9.33 -7.15
#